data_AF-A0A7J6FIP4-F1
#
_entry.id   AF-A0A7J6FIP4-F1
#
_cell.length_a   1.000
_cell.length_b   1.000
_cell.length_c   1.000
_cell.angle_alpha   90.00
_cell.angle_beta   90.00
_cell.angle_gamma   90.00
#
_symmetry.space_group_name_H-M   'P 1'
#
loop_
_entity.id
_entity.type
_entity.pdbx_description
1 polymer ?
#
loop_
_entity_poly.entity_id
_entity_poly.type
_entity_poly.pdbx_seq_one_letter_code
_entity_poly.pdbx_strand_id
1 'polypeptide(L)'
;MDLRSTLFLSLLLTLSFIAIAVPSDSDPDCVYTVYVRTGSILKGGTDSKMTVRFYDSNGYGVQINNLEAWGGLMGPGYNYFERGNLDIFSGRGPCLTAPICALNLTSDGTGPHHGWYCNYLEVTTTGAHIDCNQKLFTIEQWLATDTSPYELTAIRDDCPKDLNNHRREIKTAHHSHALTSIV
;
A
#
# COMPACT_ATOMS: atom_id res chain seq x y z
N MET A 1 52.47 31.31 29.29
CA MET A 1 51.16 30.65 29.02
C MET A 1 51.45 29.49 28.08
N ASP A 2 51.52 28.28 28.63
CA ASP A 2 52.07 27.09 27.97
C ASP A 2 51.21 26.56 26.83
N LEU A 3 51.80 26.50 25.64
CA LEU A 3 51.20 25.99 24.39
C LEU A 3 50.81 24.50 24.48
N ARG A 4 51.34 23.77 25.49
CA ARG A 4 50.93 22.39 25.80
C ARG A 4 49.55 22.32 26.45
N SER A 5 49.18 23.30 27.28
CA SER A 5 47.90 23.28 28.02
C SER A 5 46.70 23.54 27.11
N THR A 6 46.86 24.38 26.08
CA THR A 6 45.82 24.68 25.10
C THR A 6 45.53 23.52 24.15
N LEU A 7 46.52 22.67 23.85
CA LEU A 7 46.36 21.49 23.00
C LEU A 7 45.59 20.35 23.69
N PHE A 8 45.72 20.21 25.02
CA PHE A 8 44.93 19.24 25.79
C PHE A 8 43.47 19.69 25.96
N LEU A 9 43.24 21.00 26.09
CA LEU A 9 41.89 21.55 26.22
C LEU A 9 41.11 21.50 24.89
N SER A 10 41.79 21.66 23.75
CA SER A 10 41.16 21.55 22.42
C SER A 10 40.82 20.11 22.02
N LEU A 11 41.59 19.11 22.49
CA LEU A 11 41.32 17.70 22.22
C LEU A 11 40.09 17.17 22.99
N LEU A 12 39.77 17.75 24.14
CA LEU A 12 38.61 17.35 24.96
C LEU A 12 37.29 17.98 24.47
N LEU A 13 37.34 19.09 23.74
CA LEU A 13 36.15 19.77 23.21
C LEU A 13 35.60 19.14 21.92
N THR A 14 36.40 18.38 21.17
CA THR A 14 35.95 17.70 19.94
C THR A 14 35.31 16.33 20.19
N LEU A 15 35.43 15.76 21.39
CA LEU A 15 34.83 14.48 21.78
C LEU A 15 33.35 14.56 22.21
N SER A 16 32.76 15.76 22.28
CA SER A 16 31.36 15.95 22.75
C SER A 16 30.30 15.96 21.63
N PHE A 17 30.69 15.85 20.36
CA PHE A 17 29.76 15.86 19.22
C PHE A 17 29.64 14.50 18.51
N ILE A 18 29.78 13.39 19.26
CA ILE A 18 29.17 12.15 18.80
C ILE A 18 27.69 12.25 19.18
N ALA A 19 26.89 12.83 18.29
CA ALA A 19 25.45 12.68 18.35
C ALA A 19 25.17 11.17 18.20
N ILE A 20 24.98 10.49 19.32
CA ILE A 20 24.39 9.16 19.32
C ILE A 20 22.96 9.40 18.82
N ALA A 21 22.72 9.10 17.55
CA ALA A 21 21.38 8.94 17.04
C ALA A 21 20.78 7.77 17.82
N VAL A 22 20.10 8.09 18.93
CA VAL A 22 19.19 7.15 19.56
C VAL A 22 18.16 6.86 18.46
N PRO A 23 17.98 5.62 18.01
CA PRO A 23 16.90 5.30 17.10
C PRO A 23 15.62 5.77 17.80
N SER A 24 15.02 6.84 17.27
CA SER A 24 13.70 7.26 17.70
C SER A 24 12.80 6.07 17.48
N ASP A 25 12.05 5.71 18.53
CA ASP A 25 11.00 4.69 18.54
C ASP A 25 10.46 4.49 17.12
N SER A 26 10.85 3.38 16.49
CA SER A 26 10.52 3.08 15.10
C SER A 26 9.01 3.21 14.95
N ASP A 27 8.53 3.96 13.95
CA ASP A 27 7.11 3.99 13.60
C ASP A 27 6.53 2.57 13.76
N PRO A 28 5.37 2.41 14.44
CA PRO A 28 4.88 1.08 14.76
C PRO A 28 4.78 0.24 13.49
N ASP A 29 5.42 -0.93 13.53
CA ASP A 29 5.34 -1.92 12.46
C ASP A 29 4.04 -2.70 12.61
N CYS A 30 3.21 -2.66 11.57
CA CYS A 30 2.02 -3.49 11.45
C CYS A 30 2.34 -4.72 10.61
N VAL A 31 1.68 -5.84 10.93
CA VAL A 31 1.68 -7.05 10.11
C VAL A 31 0.51 -6.96 9.15
N TYR A 32 0.83 -7.12 7.88
CA TYR A 32 -0.13 -7.22 6.79
C TYR A 32 -0.16 -8.67 6.33
N THR A 33 -1.34 -9.27 6.29
CA THR A 33 -1.57 -10.59 5.70
C THR A 33 -2.50 -10.43 4.51
N VAL A 34 -2.02 -10.77 3.32
CA VAL A 34 -2.71 -10.59 2.05
C VAL A 34 -3.07 -11.95 1.48
N TYR A 35 -4.34 -12.11 1.12
CA TYR A 35 -4.89 -13.28 0.45
C TYR A 35 -5.30 -12.85 -0.96
N VAL A 36 -4.78 -13.54 -1.97
CA VAL A 36 -5.08 -13.25 -3.37
C VAL A 36 -5.73 -14.47 -4.00
N ARG A 37 -6.94 -14.30 -4.53
CA ARG A 37 -7.63 -15.35 -5.28
C ARG A 37 -7.50 -15.09 -6.77
N THR A 38 -6.74 -15.96 -7.43
CA THR A 38 -6.70 -16.00 -8.90
C THR A 38 -7.92 -16.72 -9.43
N GLY A 39 -8.54 -16.17 -10.47
CA GLY A 39 -9.76 -16.75 -11.02
C GLY A 39 -9.54 -18.08 -11.73
N SER A 40 -10.60 -18.88 -11.79
CA SER A 40 -10.59 -20.20 -12.41
C SER A 40 -10.87 -20.18 -13.92
N ILE A 41 -10.86 -19.01 -14.55
CA ILE A 41 -11.07 -18.87 -16.00
C ILE A 41 -9.85 -19.35 -16.78
N LEU A 42 -10.05 -19.74 -18.05
CA LEU A 42 -8.97 -20.25 -18.89
C LEU A 42 -7.87 -19.20 -19.04
N LYS A 43 -6.61 -19.60 -18.82
CA LYS A 43 -5.43 -18.71 -18.83
C LYS A 43 -5.47 -17.57 -17.78
N GLY A 44 -6.20 -17.75 -16.68
CA GLY A 44 -6.30 -16.73 -15.63
C GLY A 44 -5.07 -16.58 -14.73
N GLY A 45 -4.05 -17.45 -14.84
CA GLY A 45 -2.83 -17.39 -14.04
C GLY A 45 -1.70 -16.58 -14.69
N THR A 46 -0.67 -16.22 -13.92
CA THR A 46 0.44 -15.38 -14.41
C THR A 46 1.78 -15.64 -13.75
N ASP A 47 2.87 -15.36 -14.47
CA ASP A 47 4.24 -15.32 -13.95
C ASP A 47 4.76 -13.87 -13.72
N SER A 48 3.89 -12.87 -13.88
CA SER A 48 4.23 -11.45 -13.64
C SER A 48 4.38 -11.13 -12.16
N LYS A 49 5.07 -10.02 -11.84
CA LYS A 49 5.20 -9.55 -10.45
C LYS A 49 4.05 -8.64 -10.08
N MET A 50 3.47 -8.88 -8.92
CA MET A 50 2.34 -8.10 -8.40
C MET A 50 2.83 -7.06 -7.40
N THR A 51 2.57 -5.79 -7.72
CA THR A 51 2.67 -4.65 -6.81
C THR A 51 1.30 -4.34 -6.23
N VAL A 52 1.22 -4.12 -4.91
CA VAL A 52 0.01 -3.69 -4.23
C VAL A 52 0.27 -2.41 -3.46
N ARG A 53 -0.65 -1.47 -3.53
CA ARG A 53 -0.69 -0.31 -2.65
C ARG A 53 -2.04 -0.20 -1.96
N PHE A 54 -2.02 -0.19 -0.64
CA PHE A 54 -3.21 0.05 0.19
C PHE A 54 -3.25 1.52 0.60
N TYR A 55 -4.46 2.04 0.79
CA TYR A 55 -4.67 3.38 1.34
C TYR A 55 -5.72 3.36 2.46
N ASP A 56 -5.51 4.25 3.43
CA ASP A 56 -6.50 4.58 4.45
C ASP A 56 -7.37 5.78 4.04
N SER A 57 -8.37 6.11 4.85
CA SER A 57 -9.32 7.19 4.56
C SER A 57 -8.68 8.59 4.57
N ASN A 58 -7.47 8.73 5.10
CA ASN A 58 -6.72 9.99 5.12
C ASN A 58 -5.84 10.14 3.86
N GLY A 59 -5.82 9.14 2.98
CA GLY A 59 -5.00 9.11 1.78
C GLY A 59 -3.55 8.68 2.02
N TYR A 60 -3.19 8.29 3.25
CA TYR A 60 -1.90 7.66 3.52
C TYR A 60 -1.92 6.23 3.00
N GLY A 61 -0.78 5.75 2.46
CA GLY A 61 -0.75 4.46 1.81
C GLY A 61 0.58 3.73 1.89
N VAL A 62 0.49 2.40 1.90
CA VAL A 62 1.60 1.46 2.02
C VAL A 62 1.72 0.66 0.73
N GLN A 63 2.92 0.65 0.13
CA GLN A 63 3.20 -0.02 -1.13
C GLN A 63 4.13 -1.22 -0.93
N ILE A 64 3.75 -2.34 -1.53
CA ILE A 64 4.50 -3.60 -1.60
C ILE A 64 4.80 -3.86 -3.08
N ASN A 65 6.07 -3.76 -3.49
CA ASN A 65 6.46 -3.81 -4.91
C ASN A 65 6.44 -5.23 -5.53
N ASN A 66 6.59 -6.26 -4.70
CA ASN A 66 6.56 -7.64 -5.14
C ASN A 66 6.03 -8.48 -3.98
N LEU A 67 4.75 -8.88 -4.05
CA LEU A 67 4.09 -9.66 -3.01
C LEU A 67 4.84 -10.95 -2.67
N GLU A 68 5.25 -11.71 -3.68
CA GLU A 68 5.97 -12.97 -3.51
C GLU A 68 7.28 -12.77 -2.75
N ALA A 69 8.12 -11.85 -3.23
CA ALA A 69 9.43 -11.61 -2.60
C ALA A 69 9.31 -10.93 -1.22
N TRP A 70 8.25 -10.16 -0.99
CA TRP A 70 8.03 -9.47 0.28
C TRP A 70 7.59 -10.42 1.38
N GLY A 71 6.76 -11.42 1.08
CA GLY A 71 6.16 -12.23 2.14
C GLY A 71 5.46 -13.51 1.71
N GLY A 72 5.82 -14.13 0.58
CA GLY A 72 5.19 -15.40 0.14
C GLY A 72 5.23 -16.50 1.20
N LEU A 73 4.08 -17.09 1.52
CA LEU A 73 3.93 -18.10 2.57
C LEU A 73 3.62 -19.52 2.08
N MET A 74 3.66 -19.77 0.76
CA MET A 74 3.27 -21.06 0.19
C MET A 74 4.42 -22.08 0.12
N GLY A 75 5.61 -21.69 0.57
CA GLY A 75 6.80 -22.54 0.62
C GLY A 75 7.73 -22.38 -0.59
N PRO A 76 8.93 -22.98 -0.54
CA PRO A 76 9.93 -22.83 -1.57
C PRO A 76 9.52 -23.50 -2.89
N GLY A 77 9.70 -22.79 -4.01
CA GLY A 77 9.40 -23.30 -5.35
C GLY A 77 7.91 -23.38 -5.69
N TYR A 78 7.04 -22.84 -4.83
CA TYR A 78 5.62 -22.70 -5.15
C TYR A 78 5.42 -21.68 -6.28
N ASN A 79 4.56 -22.02 -7.24
CA ASN A 79 4.21 -21.11 -8.33
C ASN A 79 2.98 -20.27 -7.95
N TYR A 80 3.21 -18.98 -7.68
CA TYR A 80 2.18 -18.04 -7.24
C TYR A 80 1.33 -17.56 -8.41
N PHE A 81 0.15 -17.04 -8.09
CA PHE A 81 -0.79 -16.42 -9.02
C PHE A 81 -1.30 -17.36 -10.12
N GLU A 82 -1.30 -18.65 -9.85
CA GLU A 82 -1.79 -19.68 -10.77
C GLU A 82 -3.30 -19.81 -10.77
N ARG A 83 -3.85 -20.25 -11.91
CA ARG A 83 -5.30 -20.33 -12.14
C ARG A 83 -6.03 -21.08 -11.03
N GLY A 84 -6.96 -20.39 -10.38
CA GLY A 84 -7.81 -20.95 -9.32
C GLY A 84 -7.17 -21.01 -7.94
N ASN A 85 -5.89 -20.67 -7.80
CA ASN A 85 -5.19 -20.72 -6.53
C ASN A 85 -5.61 -19.59 -5.59
N LEU A 86 -5.51 -19.88 -4.30
CA LEU A 86 -5.54 -18.91 -3.22
C LEU A 86 -4.13 -18.81 -2.66
N ASP A 87 -3.51 -17.66 -2.86
CA ASP A 87 -2.14 -17.42 -2.43
C ASP A 87 -2.10 -16.47 -1.23
N ILE A 88 -1.18 -16.76 -0.31
CA ILE A 88 -1.08 -16.06 0.97
C ILE A 88 0.29 -15.43 1.11
N PHE A 89 0.30 -14.16 1.48
CA PHE A 89 1.49 -13.37 1.74
C PHE A 89 1.38 -12.73 3.12
N SER A 90 2.48 -12.64 3.86
CA SER A 90 2.51 -11.88 5.10
C SER A 90 3.86 -11.23 5.32
N GLY A 91 3.83 -9.98 5.77
CA GLY A 91 5.04 -9.23 6.07
C GLY A 91 4.76 -8.02 6.94
N ARG A 92 5.83 -7.34 7.37
CA ARG A 92 5.75 -6.10 8.14
C ARG A 92 5.83 -4.88 7.23
N GLY A 93 5.21 -3.80 7.66
CA GLY A 93 5.30 -2.48 7.07
C GLY A 93 4.79 -1.42 8.04
N PRO A 94 4.91 -0.13 7.70
CA PRO A 94 4.44 0.94 8.57
C PRO A 94 2.93 0.82 8.80
N CYS A 95 2.47 1.11 10.01
CA CYS A 95 1.03 1.12 10.30
C CYS A 95 0.30 2.26 9.56
N LEU A 96 -0.87 1.95 9.01
CA LEU A 96 -1.81 2.96 8.55
C LEU A 96 -2.50 3.64 9.73
N THR A 97 -2.95 4.88 9.53
CA THR A 97 -3.59 5.68 10.59
C THR A 97 -5.09 5.41 10.73
N ALA A 98 -5.69 4.77 9.73
CA ALA A 98 -7.07 4.34 9.70
C ALA A 98 -7.20 3.00 8.95
N PRO A 99 -8.35 2.30 9.04
CA PRO A 99 -8.56 1.05 8.31
C PRO A 99 -8.38 1.21 6.80
N ILE A 100 -7.86 0.16 6.15
CA ILE A 100 -7.71 0.12 4.69
C ILE A 100 -9.08 0.25 4.04
N CYS A 101 -9.18 1.17 3.09
CA CYS A 101 -10.41 1.40 2.34
C CYS A 101 -10.21 1.54 0.83
N ALA A 102 -8.95 1.68 0.36
CA ALA A 102 -8.66 1.64 -1.06
C ALA A 102 -7.44 0.76 -1.38
N LEU A 103 -7.41 0.27 -2.61
CA LEU A 103 -6.44 -0.64 -3.19
C LEU A 103 -6.05 -0.15 -4.58
N ASN A 104 -4.75 -0.19 -4.89
CA ASN A 104 -4.20 -0.22 -6.23
C ASN A 104 -3.39 -1.51 -6.38
N LEU A 105 -3.85 -2.41 -7.24
CA LEU A 105 -3.18 -3.66 -7.58
C LEU A 105 -2.65 -3.55 -9.01
N THR A 106 -1.36 -3.75 -9.20
CA THR A 106 -0.68 -3.59 -10.48
C THR A 106 0.18 -4.80 -10.81
N SER A 107 0.01 -5.35 -12.01
CA SER A 107 0.90 -6.32 -12.63
C SER A 107 2.03 -5.58 -13.36
N ASP A 108 3.25 -6.08 -13.28
CA ASP A 108 4.35 -5.58 -14.13
C ASP A 108 4.25 -6.04 -15.59
N GLY A 109 3.34 -6.97 -15.90
CA GLY A 109 3.10 -7.48 -17.25
C GLY A 109 4.29 -8.22 -17.86
N THR A 110 5.23 -8.68 -17.05
CA THR A 110 6.44 -9.39 -17.52
C THR A 110 6.29 -10.91 -17.47
N GLY A 111 7.20 -11.62 -18.12
CA GLY A 111 7.23 -13.08 -18.11
C GLY A 111 6.33 -13.74 -19.15
N PRO A 112 6.42 -15.08 -19.29
CA PRO A 112 5.41 -15.84 -20.02
C PRO A 112 4.06 -15.70 -19.29
N HIS A 113 2.95 -15.86 -20.03
CA HIS A 113 1.60 -15.79 -19.43
C HIS A 113 1.34 -14.50 -18.61
N HIS A 114 1.78 -13.35 -19.13
CA HIS A 114 1.70 -12.05 -18.42
C HIS A 114 0.28 -11.53 -18.11
N GLY A 115 -0.75 -12.03 -18.81
CA GLY A 115 -2.13 -11.67 -18.53
C GLY A 115 -2.67 -12.42 -17.31
N TRP A 116 -3.20 -11.68 -16.34
CA TRP A 116 -3.68 -12.27 -15.08
C TRP A 116 -5.16 -11.95 -14.84
N TYR A 117 -5.94 -12.90 -14.35
CA TYR A 117 -7.31 -12.64 -13.91
C TYR A 117 -7.45 -12.82 -12.41
N CYS A 118 -7.66 -11.71 -11.70
CA CYS A 118 -7.82 -11.71 -10.25
C CYS A 118 -9.31 -11.67 -9.89
N ASN A 119 -9.78 -12.58 -9.03
CA ASN A 119 -11.14 -12.52 -8.48
C ASN A 119 -11.20 -11.48 -7.36
N TYR A 120 -10.40 -11.66 -6.31
CA TYR A 120 -10.39 -10.75 -5.16
C TYR A 120 -9.03 -10.73 -4.48
N LEU A 121 -8.83 -9.64 -3.74
CA LEU A 121 -7.73 -9.48 -2.80
C LEU A 121 -8.32 -9.14 -1.45
N GLU A 122 -7.92 -9.87 -0.42
CA GLU A 122 -8.28 -9.60 0.96
C GLU A 122 -7.02 -9.29 1.77
N VAL A 123 -7.09 -8.27 2.61
CA VAL A 123 -5.99 -7.84 3.47
C VAL A 123 -6.46 -7.78 4.91
N THR A 124 -5.65 -8.33 5.80
CA THR A 124 -5.77 -8.17 7.25
C THR A 124 -4.58 -7.38 7.77
N THR A 125 -4.82 -6.38 8.60
CA THR A 125 -3.78 -5.61 9.29
C THR A 125 -3.88 -5.80 10.79
N THR A 126 -2.74 -5.98 11.43
CA THR A 126 -2.64 -6.13 12.89
C THR A 126 -1.42 -5.37 13.40
N GLY A 127 -1.50 -4.81 14.60
CA GLY A 127 -0.38 -4.12 15.24
C GLY A 127 -0.47 -4.22 16.75
N ALA A 128 0.65 -4.01 17.46
CA ALA A 128 0.63 -3.97 18.91
C ALA A 128 -0.21 -2.77 19.38
N HIS A 129 -1.24 -3.03 20.19
CA HIS A 129 -2.19 -2.01 20.65
C HIS A 129 -2.96 -1.28 19.54
N ILE A 130 -3.06 -1.89 18.35
CA ILE A 130 -3.84 -1.38 17.22
C ILE A 130 -4.90 -2.43 16.88
N ASP A 131 -6.13 -1.99 16.68
CA ASP A 131 -7.24 -2.89 16.33
C ASP A 131 -6.96 -3.62 15.01
N CYS A 132 -7.31 -4.91 14.99
CA CYS A 132 -7.26 -5.71 13.77
C CYS A 132 -8.29 -5.19 12.77
N ASN A 133 -7.87 -4.97 11.53
CA ASN A 133 -8.77 -4.57 10.46
C ASN A 133 -8.66 -5.55 9.30
N GLN A 134 -9.78 -5.82 8.64
CA GLN A 134 -9.85 -6.72 7.49
C GLN A 134 -10.68 -6.07 6.40
N LYS A 135 -10.20 -6.16 5.16
CA LYS A 135 -10.87 -5.59 3.99
C LYS A 135 -10.72 -6.52 2.81
N LEU A 136 -11.84 -6.90 2.22
CA LEU A 136 -11.92 -7.62 0.95
C LEU A 136 -12.23 -6.62 -0.17
N PHE A 137 -11.46 -6.72 -1.26
CA PHE A 137 -11.66 -5.99 -2.50
C PHE A 137 -12.00 -6.99 -3.61
N THR A 138 -13.24 -6.91 -4.11
CA THR A 138 -13.63 -7.64 -5.32
C THR A 138 -12.99 -6.97 -6.54
N ILE A 139 -12.23 -7.75 -7.31
CA ILE A 139 -11.50 -7.27 -8.49
C ILE A 139 -12.22 -7.72 -9.75
N GLU A 140 -12.39 -9.03 -9.96
CA GLU A 140 -13.05 -9.64 -11.14
C GLU A 140 -12.60 -9.01 -12.48
N GLN A 141 -11.29 -8.80 -12.64
CA GLN A 141 -10.72 -8.03 -13.74
C GLN A 141 -9.47 -8.73 -14.30
N TRP A 142 -9.30 -8.65 -15.62
CA TRP A 142 -8.00 -8.92 -16.25
C TRP A 142 -7.03 -7.78 -15.99
N LEU A 143 -5.85 -8.11 -15.48
CA LEU A 143 -4.67 -7.25 -15.45
C LEU A 143 -3.77 -7.71 -16.61
N ALA A 144 -4.05 -7.21 -17.81
CA ALA A 144 -3.43 -7.65 -19.05
C ALA A 144 -3.50 -6.53 -20.10
N THR A 145 -2.57 -6.52 -21.06
CA THR A 145 -2.59 -5.58 -22.21
C THR A 145 -3.22 -6.19 -23.46
N ASP A 146 -3.42 -7.50 -23.49
CA ASP A 146 -3.96 -8.27 -24.62
C ASP A 146 -5.43 -8.66 -24.47
N THR A 147 -6.03 -8.39 -23.30
CA THR A 147 -7.41 -8.73 -22.97
C THR A 147 -8.09 -7.57 -22.25
N SER A 148 -9.35 -7.28 -22.61
CA SER A 148 -10.14 -6.22 -21.96
C SER A 148 -10.16 -6.37 -20.44
N PRO A 149 -9.92 -5.30 -19.65
CA PRO A 149 -9.93 -3.87 -20.04
C PRO A 149 -8.65 -3.33 -20.68
N TYR A 150 -7.64 -4.16 -20.99
CA TYR A 150 -6.34 -3.75 -21.53
C TYR A 150 -5.52 -2.88 -20.55
N GLU A 151 -5.75 -3.07 -19.25
CA GLU A 151 -5.08 -2.38 -18.17
C GLU A 151 -4.27 -3.37 -17.33
N LEU A 152 -3.08 -2.97 -16.89
CA LEU A 152 -2.27 -3.76 -15.95
C LEU A 152 -2.57 -3.41 -14.48
N THR A 153 -3.54 -2.53 -14.23
CA THR A 153 -3.85 -2.00 -12.91
C THR A 153 -5.34 -2.13 -12.62
N ALA A 154 -5.68 -2.47 -11.38
CA ALA A 154 -7.03 -2.43 -10.85
C ALA A 154 -7.06 -1.53 -9.60
N ILE A 155 -7.90 -0.50 -9.61
CA ILE A 155 -8.09 0.42 -8.48
C ILE A 155 -9.47 0.16 -7.86
N ARG A 156 -9.53 0.03 -6.54
CA ARG A 156 -10.79 -0.04 -5.77
C ARG A 156 -10.72 1.02 -4.68
N ASP A 157 -11.67 1.94 -4.65
CA ASP A 157 -11.72 3.02 -3.67
C ASP A 157 -13.09 3.02 -2.99
N ASP A 158 -13.13 2.39 -1.81
CA ASP A 158 -14.30 2.32 -0.95
C ASP A 158 -14.14 3.25 0.26
N CYS A 159 -13.25 4.24 0.20
CA CYS A 159 -13.03 5.15 1.30
C CYS A 159 -14.27 6.02 1.56
N PRO A 160 -14.64 6.25 2.83
CA PRO A 160 -15.75 7.14 3.15
C PRO A 160 -15.50 8.52 2.56
N LYS A 161 -16.39 8.98 1.68
CA LYS A 161 -16.33 10.34 1.16
C LYS A 161 -16.86 11.30 2.21
N ASP A 162 -16.14 12.36 2.54
CA ASP A 162 -16.64 13.39 3.44
C ASP A 162 -17.86 14.08 2.81
N LEU A 163 -19.05 13.67 3.22
CA LEU A 163 -20.33 14.23 2.78
C LEU A 163 -20.47 15.71 3.18
N ASN A 164 -19.68 16.21 4.15
CA ASN A 164 -19.71 17.62 4.54
C ASN A 164 -19.07 18.53 3.50
N ASN A 165 -18.02 18.07 2.80
CA ASN A 165 -17.41 18.84 1.72
C ASN A 165 -18.34 18.89 0.50
N HIS A 166 -18.99 17.78 0.16
CA HIS A 166 -19.98 17.77 -0.93
C HIS A 166 -21.19 18.67 -0.64
N ARG A 167 -21.69 18.69 0.60
CA ARG A 167 -22.76 19.61 1.01
C ARG A 167 -22.32 21.08 0.99
N ARG A 168 -21.06 21.39 1.30
CA ARG A 168 -20.51 22.75 1.16
C ARG A 168 -20.38 23.13 -0.30
N GLU A 169 -19.86 22.27 -1.17
CA GLU A 169 -19.77 22.52 -2.60
C GLU A 169 -21.15 22.72 -3.25
N ILE A 170 -22.14 21.89 -2.92
CA ILE A 170 -23.52 22.06 -3.39
C ILE A 170 -24.10 23.39 -2.89
N LYS A 171 -23.88 23.76 -1.62
CA LYS A 171 -24.34 25.06 -1.09
C LYS A 171 -23.65 26.23 -1.79
N THR A 172 -22.35 26.15 -2.05
CA THR A 172 -21.59 27.21 -2.74
C THR A 172 -22.00 27.32 -4.21
N ALA A 173 -22.23 26.20 -4.90
CA ALA A 173 -22.72 26.16 -6.28
C ALA A 173 -24.16 26.70 -6.40
N HIS A 174 -25.04 26.35 -5.44
CA HIS A 174 -26.40 26.87 -5.44
C HIS A 174 -26.46 28.38 -5.10
N HIS A 175 -25.48 28.90 -4.35
CA HIS A 175 -25.34 30.33 -4.05
C HIS A 175 -24.75 31.11 -5.24
N SER A 176 -23.78 30.56 -5.96
CA SER A 176 -23.22 31.20 -7.16
C SER A 176 -24.23 31.26 -8.31
N HIS A 177 -25.04 30.22 -8.52
CA HIS A 177 -26.11 30.24 -9.51
C HIS A 177 -27.20 31.29 -9.20
N ALA A 178 -27.52 31.53 -7.92
CA ALA A 178 -28.49 32.56 -7.52
C ALA A 178 -28.00 34.00 -7.80
N LEU A 179 -26.68 34.24 -7.76
CA LEU A 179 -26.09 35.55 -8.05
C LEU A 179 -25.92 35.83 -9.56
N THR A 180 -25.96 34.79 -10.41
CA THR A 180 -25.78 34.94 -11.87
C THR A 180 -27.11 35.15 -12.60
N SER A 181 -28.25 35.06 -11.91
CA SER A 181 -29.60 35.33 -12.45
C SER A 181 -30.16 36.71 -12.08
N ILE A 182 -29.34 37.58 -11.49
CA ILE A 182 -29.67 38.98 -11.20
C ILE A 182 -28.67 39.88 -11.93
N VAL A 183 -28.66 39.82 -13.27
CA VAL A 183 -28.11 40.86 -14.14
C VAL A 183 -28.87 40.84 -15.46
#